data_AF-U1W843-F1
#
_entry.id   AF-U1W843-F1
#
_cell.length_a   1.000
_cell.length_b   1.000
_cell.length_c   1.000
_cell.angle_alpha   90.00
_cell.angle_beta   90.00
_cell.angle_gamma   90.00
#
_symmetry.space_group_name_H-M   'P 1'
#
loop_
_entity.id
_entity.type
_entity.pdbx_description
1 polymer ?
#
loop_
_entity_poly.entity_id
_entity_poly.type
_entity_poly.pdbx_seq_one_letter_code
_entity_poly.pdbx_strand_id
1 'polypeptide(L)'
;MKDIVADRLNKIEDLEQRKLLKNIMTSVFLNLVDYQEEMNRKLEEKVFNEITGTTENLDIYVTVCSRDELDPIHEFLYPMIPGDAEKKNCNMTDIISRLSAKEEVHLLTLFLQCDFVKSKELINSQRAFHGEMITTEGQYRIQVSLQQNKTYMDEIEKLYNVFQKNSIPWRTVNHPYANKFFDAVLVGCEGTLKEEEEIQEIRINLEEYEEYKRLNMVPLWNIARIELKNQGFPIPAMDKVNFEHILSLRKPGVEHGYLIDGEEEMIKYIKRTPEELIVVSPQEKSGSWNVLKVTQPVSSKSADLAYELISNKRKNSFMDAFIRKQAITVRAKGEISRIACSFEATQDFELEHVEIKEQEGKATETYDMNPFISDHVRSEKDKKVMKLRFRASDNSFIRHDILSFLVSEIQMYFPEYKCEGELS
;
A
#
# COMPACT_ATOMS: atom_id res chain seq x y z
N MET A 1 -6.40 -13.73 47.10
CA MET A 1 -7.76 -13.75 47.67
C MET A 1 -8.04 -15.05 48.44
N LYS A 2 -7.63 -16.22 47.90
CA LYS A 2 -7.74 -17.54 48.57
C LYS A 2 -7.10 -17.59 49.98
N ASP A 3 -5.96 -16.90 50.18
CA ASP A 3 -5.28 -16.86 51.49
C ASP A 3 -6.04 -16.05 52.56
N ILE A 4 -6.75 -14.99 52.15
CA ILE A 4 -7.56 -14.15 53.06
C ILE A 4 -8.79 -14.93 53.55
N VAL A 5 -9.34 -15.78 52.69
CA VAL A 5 -10.46 -16.67 53.01
C VAL A 5 -10.05 -17.75 54.01
N ALA A 6 -8.88 -18.37 53.81
CA ALA A 6 -8.34 -19.36 54.72
C ALA A 6 -8.05 -18.77 56.11
N ASP A 7 -7.51 -17.56 56.16
CA ASP A 7 -7.20 -16.88 57.43
C ASP A 7 -8.47 -16.50 58.22
N ARG A 8 -9.54 -16.06 57.54
CA ARG A 8 -10.83 -15.75 58.20
C ARG A 8 -11.57 -17.00 58.69
N LEU A 9 -11.48 -18.12 57.96
CA LEU A 9 -12.07 -19.41 58.38
C LEU A 9 -11.40 -20.00 59.62
N ASN A 10 -10.15 -19.62 59.90
CA ASN A 10 -9.41 -20.07 61.08
C ASN A 10 -9.68 -19.25 62.34
N LYS A 11 -10.33 -18.08 62.22
CA LYS A 11 -10.64 -17.17 63.33
C LYS A 11 -12.03 -17.39 63.96
N ILE A 12 -12.78 -18.40 63.53
CA ILE A 12 -14.14 -18.70 64.02
C ILE A 12 -14.07 -19.89 64.99
N GLU A 13 -14.50 -19.66 66.23
CA GLU A 13 -14.48 -20.65 67.33
C GLU A 13 -15.66 -21.64 67.27
N ASP A 14 -16.82 -21.23 66.72
CA ASP A 14 -18.00 -22.08 66.57
C ASP A 14 -17.87 -23.01 65.36
N LEU A 15 -17.88 -24.32 65.65
CA LEU A 15 -17.68 -25.40 64.68
C LEU A 15 -18.83 -25.52 63.66
N GLU A 16 -20.08 -25.23 64.04
CA GLU A 16 -21.20 -25.32 63.10
C GLU A 16 -21.22 -24.15 62.13
N GLN A 17 -21.01 -22.93 62.64
CA GLN A 17 -20.86 -21.73 61.82
C GLN A 17 -19.65 -21.84 60.88
N ARG A 18 -18.54 -22.40 61.35
CA ARG A 18 -17.35 -22.66 60.53
C ARG A 18 -17.64 -23.64 59.41
N LYS A 19 -18.44 -24.70 59.65
CA LYS A 19 -18.82 -25.68 58.63
C LYS A 19 -19.74 -25.09 57.56
N LEU A 20 -20.73 -24.29 57.96
CA LEU A 20 -21.63 -23.59 57.04
C LEU A 20 -20.88 -22.57 56.18
N LEU A 21 -20.04 -21.73 56.80
CA LEU A 21 -19.26 -20.72 56.10
C LEU A 21 -18.23 -21.36 55.16
N LYS A 22 -17.59 -22.46 55.58
CA LYS A 22 -16.69 -23.23 54.72
C LYS A 22 -17.41 -23.75 53.49
N ASN A 23 -18.62 -24.27 53.65
CA ASN A 23 -19.41 -24.74 52.50
C ASN A 23 -19.75 -23.61 51.54
N ILE A 24 -20.25 -22.47 52.02
CA ILE A 24 -20.60 -21.31 51.16
C ILE A 24 -19.36 -20.71 50.48
N MET A 25 -18.25 -20.55 51.22
CA MET A 25 -17.00 -20.02 50.69
C MET A 25 -16.38 -20.96 49.65
N THR A 26 -16.47 -22.27 49.85
CA THR A 26 -15.90 -23.26 48.92
C THR A 26 -16.80 -23.48 47.71
N SER A 27 -18.12 -23.57 47.88
CA SER A 27 -19.04 -23.92 46.78
C SER A 27 -19.45 -22.75 45.91
N VAL A 28 -19.48 -21.53 46.46
CA VAL A 28 -19.93 -20.34 45.70
C VAL A 28 -18.75 -19.43 45.39
N PHE A 29 -18.00 -18.99 46.41
CA PHE A 29 -16.97 -17.97 46.21
C PHE A 29 -15.72 -18.47 45.49
N LEU A 30 -15.21 -19.67 45.81
CA LEU A 30 -14.07 -20.22 45.07
C LEU A 30 -14.42 -20.46 43.61
N ASN A 31 -15.58 -21.05 43.32
CA ASN A 31 -16.04 -21.25 41.95
C ASN A 31 -16.20 -19.94 41.18
N LEU A 32 -16.67 -18.87 41.84
CA LEU A 32 -16.80 -17.55 41.23
C LEU A 32 -15.44 -16.88 40.99
N VAL A 33 -14.51 -17.02 41.94
CA VAL A 33 -13.11 -16.55 41.77
C VAL A 33 -12.42 -17.30 40.65
N ASP A 34 -12.55 -18.62 40.59
CA ASP A 34 -11.96 -19.45 39.54
C ASP A 34 -12.56 -19.09 38.17
N TYR A 35 -13.88 -18.90 38.10
CA TYR A 35 -14.55 -18.42 36.89
C TYR A 35 -14.03 -17.04 36.45
N GLN A 36 -13.83 -16.11 37.40
CA GLN A 36 -13.35 -14.77 37.12
C GLN A 36 -11.86 -14.76 36.70
N GLU A 37 -11.01 -15.57 37.35
CA GLU A 37 -9.61 -15.76 36.97
C GLU A 37 -9.52 -16.36 35.55
N GLU A 38 -10.35 -17.35 35.23
CA GLU A 38 -10.39 -17.94 33.90
C GLU A 38 -10.90 -16.96 32.84
N MET A 39 -11.90 -16.13 33.16
CA MET A 39 -12.39 -15.09 32.27
C MET A 39 -11.33 -14.02 32.01
N ASN A 40 -10.62 -13.59 33.06
CA ASN A 40 -9.52 -12.63 32.96
C ASN A 40 -8.38 -13.19 32.11
N ARG A 41 -7.98 -14.46 32.32
CA ARG A 41 -6.95 -15.10 31.50
C ARG A 41 -7.36 -15.17 30.03
N LYS A 42 -8.62 -15.54 29.74
CA LYS A 42 -9.15 -15.56 28.37
C LYS A 42 -9.18 -14.16 27.75
N LEU A 43 -9.50 -13.14 28.54
CA LEU A 43 -9.45 -11.74 28.09
C LEU A 43 -8.02 -11.31 27.79
N GLU A 44 -7.06 -11.61 28.68
CA GLU A 44 -5.64 -11.32 28.49
C GLU A 44 -5.10 -12.01 27.24
N GLU A 45 -5.28 -13.34 27.12
CA GLU A 45 -4.86 -14.09 25.93
C GLU A 45 -5.45 -13.51 24.65
N LYS A 46 -6.73 -13.10 24.69
CA LYS A 46 -7.40 -12.47 23.56
C LYS A 46 -6.77 -11.11 23.20
N VAL A 47 -6.56 -10.24 24.19
CA VAL A 47 -5.93 -8.93 24.01
C VAL A 47 -4.49 -9.09 23.49
N PHE A 48 -3.72 -10.02 24.04
CA PHE A 48 -2.35 -10.28 23.60
C PHE A 48 -2.31 -10.80 22.16
N ASN A 49 -3.14 -11.78 21.81
CA ASN A 49 -3.22 -12.30 20.46
C ASN A 49 -3.66 -11.23 19.44
N GLU A 50 -4.59 -10.35 19.82
CA GLU A 50 -5.03 -9.20 18.99
C GLU A 50 -3.89 -8.19 18.76
N ILE A 51 -3.03 -7.95 19.76
CA ILE A 51 -1.90 -7.00 19.66
C ILE A 51 -0.72 -7.60 18.89
N THR A 52 -0.43 -8.90 19.04
CA THR A 52 0.71 -9.55 18.36
C THR A 52 0.45 -9.96 16.92
N GLY A 53 -0.81 -9.92 16.48
CA GLY A 53 -1.19 -10.38 15.15
C GLY A 53 -0.81 -9.41 14.02
N THR A 54 -0.01 -9.93 13.08
CA THR A 54 -0.32 -9.80 11.63
C THR A 54 0.09 -8.51 10.88
N THR A 55 1.20 -7.84 11.20
CA THR A 55 1.77 -6.81 10.29
C THR A 55 2.85 -7.34 9.34
N GLU A 56 3.26 -8.61 9.49
CA GLU A 56 4.41 -9.17 8.75
C GLU A 56 4.04 -9.64 7.33
N ASN A 57 2.80 -10.07 7.08
CA ASN A 57 2.41 -10.63 5.77
C ASN A 57 1.78 -9.59 4.82
N LEU A 58 2.03 -8.30 5.05
CA LEU A 58 1.46 -7.18 4.28
C LEU A 58 2.54 -6.42 3.49
N ASP A 59 3.73 -7.01 3.35
CA ASP A 59 4.78 -6.45 2.50
C ASP A 59 4.35 -6.49 1.03
N ILE A 60 4.50 -5.36 0.35
CA ILE A 60 4.07 -5.16 -1.03
C ILE A 60 5.30 -5.26 -1.92
N TYR A 61 5.21 -6.16 -2.89
CA TYR A 61 6.21 -6.41 -3.92
C TYR A 61 5.68 -5.92 -5.25
N VAL A 62 6.53 -5.27 -6.03
CA VAL A 62 6.15 -4.63 -7.28
C VAL A 62 7.23 -4.81 -8.34
N THR A 63 6.80 -4.86 -9.59
CA THR A 63 7.68 -4.91 -10.76
C THR A 63 6.93 -4.41 -11.98
N VAL A 64 7.55 -4.45 -13.16
CA VAL A 64 6.92 -4.13 -14.44
C VAL A 64 7.33 -5.20 -15.45
N CYS A 65 6.41 -5.61 -16.31
CA CYS A 65 6.67 -6.58 -17.38
C CYS A 65 6.12 -6.09 -18.71
N SER A 66 6.59 -6.65 -19.82
CA SER A 66 5.88 -6.50 -21.09
C SER A 66 4.54 -7.23 -21.01
N ARG A 67 3.50 -6.70 -21.66
CA ARG A 67 2.19 -7.37 -21.77
C ARG A 67 2.34 -8.76 -22.39
N ASP A 68 3.27 -8.94 -23.32
CA ASP A 68 3.49 -10.23 -24.00
C ASP A 68 4.14 -11.28 -23.10
N GLU A 69 4.81 -10.84 -22.03
CA GLU A 69 5.47 -11.69 -21.03
C GLU A 69 4.58 -11.93 -19.80
N LEU A 70 3.38 -11.36 -19.77
CA LEU A 70 2.45 -11.50 -18.66
C LEU A 70 1.90 -12.94 -18.62
N ASP A 71 2.30 -13.70 -17.61
CA ASP A 71 1.72 -15.02 -17.35
C ASP A 71 0.35 -14.87 -16.64
N PRO A 72 -0.77 -15.25 -17.29
CA PRO A 72 -2.10 -15.13 -16.69
C PRO A 72 -2.33 -16.05 -15.47
N ILE A 73 -1.49 -17.07 -15.30
CA ILE A 73 -1.58 -18.07 -14.22
C ILE A 73 -0.59 -17.75 -13.10
N HIS A 74 0.16 -16.65 -13.21
CA HIS A 74 1.17 -16.29 -12.22
C HIS A 74 0.55 -16.16 -10.81
N GLU A 75 1.02 -16.98 -9.88
CA GLU A 75 0.38 -17.10 -8.55
C GLU A 75 0.81 -16.00 -7.57
N PHE A 76 1.85 -15.22 -7.88
CA PHE A 76 2.41 -14.21 -6.98
C PHE A 76 2.26 -12.74 -7.42
N LEU A 77 2.36 -12.42 -8.71
CA LEU A 77 2.30 -11.08 -9.27
C LEU A 77 1.07 -10.93 -10.16
N TYR A 78 0.34 -9.84 -9.96
CA TYR A 78 -0.89 -9.53 -10.67
C TYR A 78 -0.82 -8.11 -11.24
N PRO A 79 -1.47 -7.82 -12.37
CA PRO A 79 -1.63 -6.45 -12.84
C PRO A 79 -2.30 -5.58 -11.77
N MET A 80 -1.77 -4.36 -11.54
CA MET A 80 -2.43 -3.39 -10.65
C MET A 80 -3.87 -3.11 -11.11
N ILE A 81 -4.04 -2.98 -12.42
CA ILE A 81 -5.31 -2.79 -13.09
C ILE A 81 -5.54 -3.99 -14.01
N PRO A 82 -6.56 -4.83 -13.76
CA PRO A 82 -6.83 -6.01 -14.59
C PRO A 82 -6.99 -5.69 -16.08
N GLY A 83 -7.56 -4.52 -16.42
CA GLY A 83 -7.74 -4.08 -17.80
C GLY A 83 -6.46 -3.73 -18.57
N ASP A 84 -5.29 -3.64 -17.91
CA ASP A 84 -4.02 -3.38 -18.61
C ASP A 84 -3.42 -4.64 -19.25
N ALA A 85 -3.86 -5.82 -18.78
CA ALA A 85 -3.54 -7.10 -19.41
C ALA A 85 -4.16 -7.22 -20.81
N GLU A 86 -5.27 -6.52 -21.05
CA GLU A 86 -5.96 -6.50 -22.33
C GLU A 86 -5.41 -5.41 -23.26
N LYS A 87 -5.45 -5.66 -24.57
CA LYS A 87 -5.11 -4.64 -25.56
C LYS A 87 -6.25 -3.62 -25.64
N LYS A 88 -6.00 -2.40 -25.16
CA LYS A 88 -6.94 -1.29 -25.33
C LYS A 88 -6.94 -0.86 -26.79
N ASN A 89 -8.08 -1.01 -27.46
CA ASN A 89 -8.29 -0.46 -28.80
C ASN A 89 -8.87 0.95 -28.67
N CYS A 90 -8.19 1.94 -29.21
CA CYS A 90 -8.72 3.30 -29.30
C CYS A 90 -9.71 3.35 -30.44
N ASN A 91 -10.98 3.64 -30.13
CA ASN A 91 -12.01 3.77 -31.15
C ASN A 91 -11.96 5.16 -31.80
N MET A 92 -12.01 5.21 -33.13
CA MET A 92 -11.88 6.46 -33.87
C MET A 92 -13.07 7.40 -33.62
N THR A 93 -14.27 6.85 -33.41
CA THR A 93 -15.47 7.61 -33.05
C THR A 93 -15.34 8.31 -31.70
N ASP A 94 -14.67 7.69 -30.72
CA ASP A 94 -14.39 8.29 -29.41
C ASP A 94 -13.36 9.41 -29.52
N ILE A 95 -12.37 9.26 -30.40
CA ILE A 95 -11.36 10.30 -30.67
C ILE A 95 -12.00 11.52 -31.35
N ILE A 96 -12.82 11.30 -32.38
CA ILE A 96 -13.47 12.37 -33.14
C ILE A 96 -14.48 13.12 -32.26
N SER A 97 -15.28 12.41 -31.47
CA SER A 97 -16.23 13.04 -30.54
C SER A 97 -15.51 13.89 -29.49
N ARG A 98 -14.43 13.39 -28.88
CA ARG A 98 -13.63 14.16 -27.91
C ARG A 98 -12.90 15.34 -28.54
N LEU A 99 -12.35 15.19 -29.75
CA LEU A 99 -11.76 16.30 -30.50
C LEU A 99 -12.81 17.39 -30.80
N SER A 100 -14.04 16.99 -31.19
CA SER A 100 -15.14 17.93 -31.44
C SER A 100 -15.59 18.67 -30.18
N ALA A 101 -15.49 18.02 -29.01
CA ALA A 101 -15.79 18.58 -27.70
C ALA A 101 -14.62 19.40 -27.10
N LYS A 102 -13.45 19.46 -27.77
CA LYS A 102 -12.18 20.01 -27.25
C LYS A 102 -11.72 19.35 -25.94
N GLU A 103 -12.01 18.07 -25.78
CA GLU A 103 -11.53 17.26 -24.67
C GLU A 103 -10.16 16.65 -25.00
N GLU A 104 -9.39 16.31 -23.95
CA GLU A 104 -8.11 15.65 -24.11
C GLU A 104 -8.29 14.23 -24.66
N VAL A 105 -7.52 13.93 -25.71
CA VAL A 105 -7.54 12.60 -26.35
C VAL A 105 -6.28 11.85 -26.01
N HIS A 106 -6.41 10.84 -25.15
CA HIS A 106 -5.34 9.91 -24.83
C HIS A 106 -5.20 8.86 -25.94
N LEU A 107 -4.04 8.82 -26.58
CA LEU A 107 -3.76 7.88 -27.67
C LEU A 107 -3.21 6.55 -27.15
N LEU A 108 -2.23 6.61 -26.26
CA LEU A 108 -1.55 5.44 -25.71
C LEU A 108 -0.74 5.83 -24.46
N THR A 109 -0.43 4.83 -23.64
CA THR A 109 0.41 4.99 -22.45
C THR A 109 1.81 4.42 -22.74
N LEU A 110 2.84 5.19 -22.41
CA LEU A 110 4.26 4.90 -22.57
C LEU A 110 4.90 4.69 -21.21
N PHE A 111 5.86 3.76 -21.13
CA PHE A 111 6.75 3.65 -19.98
C PHE A 111 8.12 4.23 -20.35
N LEU A 112 8.62 5.17 -19.54
CA LEU A 112 9.94 5.77 -19.73
C LEU A 112 10.94 5.23 -18.72
N GLN A 113 11.85 4.37 -19.18
CA GLN A 113 12.92 3.78 -18.38
C GLN A 113 14.07 4.77 -18.10
N CYS A 114 13.77 5.92 -17.50
CA CYS A 114 14.72 6.99 -17.21
C CYS A 114 14.72 7.37 -15.72
N ASP A 115 15.78 8.07 -15.30
CA ASP A 115 15.91 8.62 -13.95
C ASP A 115 14.89 9.73 -13.69
N PHE A 116 14.47 9.92 -12.43
CA PHE A 116 13.44 10.89 -12.05
C PHE A 116 13.82 12.33 -12.42
N VAL A 117 15.11 12.68 -12.34
CA VAL A 117 15.56 14.03 -12.74
C VAL A 117 15.24 14.32 -14.21
N LYS A 118 15.47 13.34 -15.10
CA LYS A 118 15.16 13.47 -16.54
C LYS A 118 13.66 13.48 -16.81
N SER A 119 12.90 12.62 -16.14
CA SER A 119 11.43 12.62 -16.30
C SER A 119 10.81 13.93 -15.79
N LYS A 120 11.36 14.52 -14.74
CA LYS A 120 10.96 15.83 -14.22
C LYS A 120 11.28 16.97 -15.20
N GLU A 121 12.45 16.94 -15.84
CA GLU A 121 12.79 17.90 -16.90
C GLU A 121 11.80 17.81 -18.07
N LEU A 122 11.46 16.60 -18.50
CA LEU A 122 10.44 16.36 -19.53
C LEU A 122 9.08 16.97 -19.13
N ILE A 123 8.58 16.67 -17.92
CA ILE A 123 7.30 17.19 -17.43
C ILE A 123 7.30 18.72 -17.37
N ASN A 124 8.37 19.33 -16.86
CA ASN A 124 8.49 20.78 -16.73
C ASN A 124 8.60 21.48 -18.08
N SER A 125 9.14 20.80 -19.10
CA SER A 125 9.34 21.38 -20.42
C SER A 125 8.05 21.54 -21.23
N GLN A 126 6.99 20.78 -20.90
CA GLN A 126 5.69 20.79 -21.60
C GLN A 126 5.81 20.76 -23.13
N ARG A 127 6.79 19.99 -23.64
CA ARG A 127 7.11 19.93 -25.06
C ARG A 127 6.11 19.06 -25.81
N ALA A 128 5.77 19.47 -27.03
CA ALA A 128 5.03 18.65 -27.98
C ALA A 128 6.01 17.87 -28.87
N PHE A 129 5.74 16.58 -29.02
CA PHE A 129 6.49 15.65 -29.85
C PHE A 129 5.74 15.35 -31.14
N HIS A 130 6.47 14.99 -32.18
CA HIS A 130 5.90 14.64 -33.47
C HIS A 130 5.71 13.13 -33.57
N GLY A 131 4.63 12.72 -34.22
CA GLY A 131 4.29 11.34 -34.46
C GLY A 131 3.50 11.14 -35.74
N GLU A 132 3.23 9.88 -36.04
CA GLU A 132 2.48 9.42 -37.19
C GLU A 132 1.40 8.45 -36.72
N MET A 133 0.16 8.71 -37.10
CA MET A 133 -0.98 7.80 -36.91
C MET A 133 -1.25 7.08 -38.22
N ILE A 134 -1.17 5.75 -38.20
CA ILE A 134 -1.43 4.89 -39.35
C ILE A 134 -2.84 4.30 -39.20
N THR A 135 -3.72 4.65 -40.13
CA THR A 135 -5.09 4.14 -40.20
C THR A 135 -5.26 3.21 -41.40
N THR A 136 -6.43 2.59 -41.52
CA THR A 136 -6.81 1.78 -42.69
C THR A 136 -6.80 2.56 -44.00
N GLU A 137 -7.08 3.87 -43.98
CA GLU A 137 -7.21 4.69 -45.20
C GLU A 137 -6.03 5.63 -45.46
N GLY A 138 -5.15 5.87 -44.48
CA GLY A 138 -4.04 6.79 -44.67
C GLY A 138 -3.10 6.93 -43.48
N GLN A 139 -2.16 7.87 -43.63
CA GLN A 139 -1.18 8.21 -42.61
C GLN A 139 -1.30 9.70 -42.28
N TYR A 140 -1.50 10.00 -41.00
CA TYR A 140 -1.68 11.36 -40.50
C TYR A 140 -0.51 11.77 -39.63
N ARG A 141 0.00 13.00 -39.81
CA ARG A 141 1.00 13.57 -38.92
C ARG A 141 0.31 14.14 -37.69
N ILE A 142 0.80 13.75 -36.53
CA ILE A 142 0.24 14.15 -35.24
C ILE A 142 1.29 14.85 -34.38
N GLN A 143 0.82 15.75 -33.52
CA GLN A 143 1.57 16.33 -32.43
C GLN A 143 0.97 15.86 -31.12
N VAL A 144 1.82 15.35 -30.23
CA VAL A 144 1.42 14.78 -28.95
C VAL A 144 2.18 15.43 -27.81
N SER A 145 1.49 15.72 -26.70
CA SER A 145 2.11 16.11 -25.45
C SER A 145 2.13 14.91 -24.51
N LEU A 146 3.23 14.73 -23.79
CA LEU A 146 3.29 13.72 -22.74
C LEU A 146 2.77 14.31 -21.42
N GLN A 147 1.81 13.61 -20.81
CA GLN A 147 1.34 13.91 -19.46
C GLN A 147 1.66 12.74 -18.54
N GLN A 148 2.02 13.02 -17.29
CA GLN A 148 2.30 11.96 -16.32
C GLN A 148 1.01 11.22 -15.97
N ASN A 149 1.00 9.89 -16.14
CA ASN A 149 -0.15 9.06 -15.81
C ASN A 149 -0.21 8.85 -14.29
N LYS A 150 -1.31 9.28 -13.67
CA LYS A 150 -1.53 9.16 -12.21
C LYS A 150 -2.33 7.92 -11.80
N THR A 151 -2.84 7.16 -12.77
CA THR A 151 -3.75 6.02 -12.51
C THR A 151 -3.18 5.03 -11.52
N TYR A 152 -1.89 4.70 -11.62
CA TYR A 152 -1.24 3.76 -10.71
C TYR A 152 -0.99 4.35 -9.31
N MET A 153 -0.78 5.66 -9.21
CA MET A 153 -0.70 6.35 -7.92
C MET A 153 -2.07 6.40 -7.23
N ASP A 154 -3.14 6.60 -8.00
CA ASP A 154 -4.51 6.56 -7.49
C ASP A 154 -4.87 5.15 -6.97
N GLU A 155 -4.35 4.08 -7.59
CA GLU A 155 -4.50 2.71 -7.07
C GLU A 155 -3.76 2.50 -5.73
N ILE A 156 -2.60 3.13 -5.54
CA ILE A 156 -1.89 3.14 -4.25
C ILE A 156 -2.70 3.94 -3.20
N GLU A 157 -3.31 5.06 -3.58
CA GLU A 157 -4.20 5.83 -2.70
C GLU A 157 -5.44 5.01 -2.28
N LYS A 158 -6.07 4.28 -3.20
CA LYS A 158 -7.15 3.35 -2.87
C LYS A 158 -6.69 2.30 -1.86
N LEU A 159 -5.50 1.76 -2.04
CA LEU A 159 -4.91 0.82 -1.09
C LEU A 159 -4.72 1.46 0.30
N TYR A 160 -4.24 2.71 0.37
CA TYR A 160 -4.13 3.45 1.64
C TYR A 160 -5.47 3.56 2.37
N ASN A 161 -6.55 3.89 1.66
CA ASN A 161 -7.89 3.94 2.23
C ASN A 161 -8.33 2.57 2.78
N VAL A 162 -7.97 1.47 2.10
CA VAL A 162 -8.21 0.11 2.60
C VAL A 162 -7.42 -0.17 3.88
N PHE A 163 -6.14 0.21 3.96
CA PHE A 163 -5.35 0.07 5.19
C PHE A 163 -5.98 0.80 6.38
N GLN A 164 -6.45 2.03 6.17
CA GLN A 164 -7.15 2.81 7.20
C GLN A 164 -8.42 2.11 7.71
N LYS A 165 -9.31 1.68 6.81
CA LYS A 165 -10.53 0.94 7.15
C LYS A 165 -10.24 -0.34 7.95
N ASN A 166 -9.08 -0.94 7.71
CA ASN A 166 -8.63 -2.14 8.38
C ASN A 166 -7.93 -1.90 9.72
N SER A 167 -7.79 -0.63 10.13
CA SER A 167 -7.05 -0.20 11.33
C SER A 167 -5.60 -0.69 11.33
N ILE A 168 -4.99 -0.78 10.15
CA ILE A 168 -3.58 -1.17 10.00
C ILE A 168 -2.75 0.07 9.67
N PRO A 169 -1.64 0.32 10.37
CA PRO A 169 -0.75 1.44 10.06
C PRO A 169 -0.27 1.38 8.61
N TRP A 170 -0.35 2.51 7.92
CA TRP A 170 0.17 2.63 6.56
C TRP A 170 1.69 2.52 6.54
N ARG A 171 2.19 1.89 5.49
CA ARG A 171 3.59 1.88 5.11
C ARG A 171 3.64 2.27 3.65
N THR A 172 4.48 3.23 3.30
CA THR A 172 4.71 3.67 1.93
C THR A 172 5.01 2.46 1.07
N VAL A 173 4.42 2.42 -0.11
CA VAL A 173 4.71 1.39 -1.10
C VAL A 173 5.97 1.81 -1.85
N ASN A 174 6.99 0.96 -1.88
CA ASN A 174 8.19 1.20 -2.66
C ASN A 174 7.92 0.83 -4.12
N HIS A 175 7.32 1.76 -4.89
CA HIS A 175 6.93 1.52 -6.28
C HIS A 175 7.67 2.42 -7.27
N PRO A 176 8.95 2.14 -7.58
CA PRO A 176 9.75 3.02 -8.41
C PRO A 176 9.25 3.15 -9.86
N TYR A 177 8.47 2.17 -10.34
CA TYR A 177 7.97 2.17 -11.71
C TYR A 177 6.68 2.97 -11.92
N ALA A 178 5.89 3.25 -10.88
CA ALA A 178 4.52 3.78 -11.03
C ALA A 178 4.49 5.18 -11.64
N ASN A 179 5.44 6.04 -11.25
CA ASN A 179 5.54 7.41 -11.74
C ASN A 179 6.24 7.57 -13.10
N LYS A 180 6.61 6.46 -13.75
CA LYS A 180 7.31 6.44 -15.04
C LYS A 180 6.39 6.16 -16.23
N PHE A 181 5.08 6.10 -16.00
CA PHE A 181 4.07 5.98 -17.03
C PHE A 181 3.58 7.36 -17.50
N PHE A 182 3.46 7.53 -18.81
CA PHE A 182 3.08 8.78 -19.45
C PHE A 182 2.01 8.54 -20.50
N ASP A 183 0.94 9.33 -20.48
CA ASP A 183 -0.08 9.31 -21.52
C ASP A 183 0.31 10.27 -22.64
N ALA A 184 0.27 9.78 -23.87
CA ALA A 184 0.42 10.59 -25.07
C ALA A 184 -0.93 11.21 -25.41
N VAL A 185 -1.06 12.51 -25.14
CA VAL A 185 -2.27 13.30 -25.42
C VAL A 185 -2.12 13.99 -26.77
N LEU A 186 -3.09 13.81 -27.66
CA LEU A 186 -3.12 14.46 -28.97
C LEU A 186 -3.36 15.97 -28.81
N VAL A 187 -2.42 16.78 -29.32
CA VAL A 187 -2.49 18.26 -29.32
C VAL A 187 -2.86 18.80 -30.69
N GLY A 188 -2.43 18.13 -31.76
CA GLY A 188 -2.71 18.52 -33.13
C GLY A 188 -2.65 17.35 -34.09
N CYS A 189 -3.48 17.38 -35.13
CA CYS A 189 -3.50 16.38 -36.20
C CYS A 189 -3.59 17.11 -37.55
N GLU A 190 -2.67 16.82 -38.46
CA GLU A 190 -2.72 17.32 -39.84
C GLU A 190 -3.68 16.44 -40.66
N GLY A 191 -4.90 16.93 -40.85
CA GLY A 191 -5.95 16.26 -41.65
C GLY A 191 -7.26 16.12 -40.90
N THR A 192 -8.30 15.69 -41.62
CA THR A 192 -9.62 15.39 -41.03
C THR A 192 -9.74 13.87 -40.88
N LEU A 193 -9.74 13.39 -39.64
CA LEU A 193 -10.00 11.99 -39.32
C LEU A 193 -11.45 11.64 -39.72
N LYS A 194 -11.65 10.48 -40.37
CA LYS A 194 -12.99 9.98 -40.71
C LYS A 194 -13.43 8.92 -39.71
N GLU A 195 -14.73 8.86 -39.43
CA GLU A 195 -15.32 7.94 -38.44
C GLU A 195 -15.20 6.46 -38.83
N GLU A 196 -15.05 6.15 -40.12
CA GLU A 196 -14.95 4.78 -40.65
C GLU A 196 -13.52 4.21 -40.59
N GLU A 197 -12.53 5.01 -40.18
CA GLU A 197 -11.13 4.60 -40.14
C GLU A 197 -10.77 3.88 -38.84
N GLU A 198 -10.06 2.75 -38.94
CA GLU A 198 -9.51 2.06 -37.77
C GLU A 198 -8.03 2.40 -37.60
N ILE A 199 -7.62 2.72 -36.36
CA ILE A 199 -6.22 2.98 -36.03
C ILE A 199 -5.48 1.64 -35.95
N GLN A 200 -4.50 1.45 -36.84
CA GLN A 200 -3.67 0.26 -36.85
C GLN A 200 -2.45 0.41 -35.95
N GLU A 201 -1.78 1.56 -36.04
CA GLU A 201 -0.53 1.82 -35.32
C GLU A 201 -0.35 3.32 -35.06
N ILE A 202 0.22 3.65 -33.90
CA ILE A 202 0.61 5.02 -33.56
C ILE A 202 2.10 5.01 -33.26
N ARG A 203 2.86 5.81 -34.01
CA ARG A 203 4.30 5.98 -33.84
C ARG A 203 4.58 7.38 -33.34
N ILE A 204 5.24 7.50 -32.20
CA ILE A 204 5.63 8.79 -31.62
C ILE A 204 7.14 8.83 -31.56
N ASN A 205 7.77 9.91 -32.03
CA ASN A 205 9.20 10.13 -31.89
C ASN A 205 9.45 11.04 -30.68
N LEU A 206 10.09 10.51 -29.65
CA LEU A 206 10.40 11.26 -28.43
C LEU A 206 11.77 11.94 -28.43
N GLU A 207 12.39 12.12 -29.61
CA GLU A 207 13.67 12.80 -29.76
C GLU A 207 14.74 12.17 -28.83
N GLU A 208 15.35 12.96 -27.93
CA GLU A 208 16.34 12.47 -26.97
C GLU A 208 15.81 11.45 -25.97
N TYR A 209 14.48 11.33 -25.79
CA TYR A 209 13.86 10.37 -24.86
C TYR A 209 13.50 9.03 -25.50
N GLU A 210 13.69 8.89 -26.81
CA GLU A 210 13.33 7.69 -27.57
C GLU A 210 14.04 6.42 -27.05
N GLU A 211 15.28 6.54 -26.57
CA GLU A 211 16.05 5.42 -26.01
C GLU A 211 15.42 4.82 -24.74
N TYR A 212 14.70 5.64 -23.98
CA TYR A 212 14.03 5.23 -22.73
C TYR A 212 12.61 4.70 -22.96
N LYS A 213 12.06 4.88 -24.16
CA LYS A 213 10.68 4.51 -24.46
C LYS A 213 10.50 3.00 -24.48
N ARG A 214 9.49 2.52 -23.75
CA ARG A 214 8.99 1.14 -23.79
C ARG A 214 7.47 1.16 -23.97
N LEU A 215 6.97 0.31 -24.85
CA LEU A 215 5.56 0.17 -25.15
C LEU A 215 4.98 -1.07 -24.47
N ASN A 216 3.65 -1.06 -24.26
CA ASN A 216 2.91 -2.21 -23.74
C ASN A 216 3.45 -2.75 -22.41
N MET A 217 3.99 -1.88 -21.56
CA MET A 217 4.43 -2.25 -20.22
C MET A 217 3.24 -2.28 -19.26
N VAL A 218 3.23 -3.25 -18.36
CA VAL A 218 2.18 -3.44 -17.35
C VAL A 218 2.83 -3.47 -15.95
N PRO A 219 2.45 -2.58 -15.02
CA PRO A 219 2.93 -2.65 -13.65
C PRO A 219 2.22 -3.77 -12.89
N LEU A 220 3.01 -4.55 -12.17
CA LEU A 220 2.57 -5.69 -11.40
C LEU A 220 2.81 -5.46 -9.90
N TRP A 221 1.94 -6.05 -9.09
CA TRP A 221 2.09 -6.10 -7.64
C TRP A 221 1.63 -7.45 -7.06
N ASN A 222 1.95 -7.74 -5.81
CA ASN A 222 1.54 -8.99 -5.16
C ASN A 222 0.15 -8.95 -4.50
N ILE A 223 -0.76 -8.11 -5.00
CA ILE A 223 -2.11 -7.96 -4.44
C ILE A 223 -3.16 -8.54 -5.40
N ALA A 224 -3.86 -9.57 -4.94
CA ALA A 224 -5.01 -10.15 -5.62
C ALA A 224 -6.32 -9.61 -5.04
N ARG A 225 -7.27 -9.29 -5.90
CA ARG A 225 -8.65 -8.95 -5.52
C ARG A 225 -9.47 -10.24 -5.50
N ILE A 226 -9.97 -10.63 -4.33
CA ILE A 226 -10.77 -11.85 -4.16
C ILE A 226 -12.08 -11.54 -3.45
N GLU A 227 -13.08 -12.39 -3.67
CA GLU A 227 -14.37 -12.31 -3.00
C GLU A 227 -14.50 -13.49 -2.02
N LEU A 228 -14.69 -13.19 -0.73
CA LEU A 228 -14.86 -14.19 0.32
C LEU A 228 -16.30 -14.19 0.85
N LYS A 229 -16.92 -15.36 0.88
CA LYS A 229 -18.26 -15.56 1.45
C LYS A 229 -18.18 -15.85 2.93
N ASN A 230 -19.14 -15.32 3.68
CA ASN A 230 -19.28 -15.61 5.11
C ASN A 230 -19.45 -17.12 5.38
N GLN A 231 -18.73 -17.61 6.39
CA GLN A 231 -18.85 -18.96 6.91
C GLN A 231 -20.10 -19.03 7.81
N GLY A 232 -21.23 -19.29 7.17
CA GLY A 232 -22.52 -19.39 7.85
C GLY A 232 -23.21 -18.04 8.05
N PHE A 233 -24.05 -17.98 9.09
CA PHE A 233 -24.81 -16.79 9.43
C PHE A 233 -24.02 -15.87 10.36
N PRO A 234 -24.11 -14.54 10.19
CA PRO A 234 -23.48 -13.60 11.10
C PRO A 234 -23.97 -13.81 12.54
N ILE A 235 -23.05 -13.75 13.50
CA ILE A 235 -23.34 -14.01 14.91
C ILE A 235 -23.47 -12.64 15.61
N PRO A 236 -24.52 -12.40 16.41
CA PRO A 236 -24.61 -11.15 17.18
C PRO A 236 -23.38 -10.94 18.05
N ALA A 237 -22.73 -9.79 17.89
CA ALA A 237 -21.61 -9.36 18.72
C ALA A 237 -22.08 -9.10 20.16
N MET A 238 -21.13 -8.95 21.10
CA MET A 238 -21.44 -8.77 22.52
C MET A 238 -22.31 -7.53 22.81
N ASP A 239 -22.19 -6.49 21.99
CA ASP A 239 -22.99 -5.26 22.09
C ASP A 239 -24.45 -5.45 21.66
N LYS A 240 -24.79 -6.59 21.04
CA LYS A 240 -26.10 -6.92 20.46
C LYS A 240 -26.62 -5.93 19.41
N VAL A 241 -25.74 -5.09 18.88
CA VAL A 241 -26.05 -4.12 17.82
C VAL A 241 -25.35 -4.53 16.53
N ASN A 242 -24.13 -5.05 16.63
CA ASN A 242 -23.35 -5.49 15.49
C ASN A 242 -23.36 -7.01 15.36
N PHE A 243 -22.92 -7.50 14.19
CA PHE A 243 -22.81 -8.89 13.85
C PHE A 243 -21.38 -9.22 13.42
N GLU A 244 -20.91 -10.39 13.79
CA GLU A 244 -19.62 -10.95 13.43
C GLU A 244 -19.76 -11.80 12.17
N HIS A 245 -19.07 -11.40 11.11
CA HIS A 245 -18.97 -12.13 9.85
C HIS A 245 -17.64 -12.86 9.81
N ILE A 246 -17.65 -14.19 9.71
CA ILE A 246 -16.45 -15.02 9.77
C ILE A 246 -16.05 -15.42 8.35
N LEU A 247 -14.84 -15.08 7.94
CA LEU A 247 -14.29 -15.41 6.62
C LEU A 247 -13.15 -16.40 6.79
N SER A 248 -13.29 -17.58 6.19
CA SER A 248 -12.26 -18.63 6.26
C SER A 248 -11.09 -18.35 5.30
N LEU A 249 -9.88 -18.40 5.84
CA LEU A 249 -8.62 -18.22 5.08
C LEU A 249 -8.01 -19.54 4.59
N ARG A 250 -8.60 -20.69 4.94
CA ARG A 250 -8.05 -22.02 4.58
C ARG A 250 -7.98 -22.27 3.08
N LYS A 251 -8.96 -21.76 2.32
CA LYS A 251 -8.99 -21.87 0.86
C LYS A 251 -8.01 -20.90 0.18
N PRO A 252 -7.99 -19.59 0.52
CA PRO A 252 -7.09 -18.66 -0.13
C PRO A 252 -5.63 -18.75 0.35
N GLY A 253 -5.34 -19.36 1.51
CA GLY A 253 -3.99 -19.61 2.05
C GLY A 253 -3.71 -18.81 3.33
N VAL A 254 -3.28 -19.47 4.41
CA VAL A 254 -3.10 -18.84 5.73
C VAL A 254 -1.79 -18.03 5.84
N GLU A 255 -0.86 -18.26 4.92
CA GLU A 255 0.44 -17.61 4.83
C GLU A 255 0.37 -16.18 4.26
N HIS A 256 -0.77 -15.79 3.70
CA HIS A 256 -0.94 -14.51 3.02
C HIS A 256 -1.50 -13.42 3.94
N GLY A 257 -1.32 -12.15 3.54
CA GLY A 257 -1.96 -11.01 4.19
C GLY A 257 -3.35 -10.75 3.63
N TYR A 258 -4.27 -10.25 4.46
CA TYR A 258 -5.64 -9.96 4.03
C TYR A 258 -6.16 -8.63 4.56
N LEU A 259 -6.78 -7.86 3.67
CA LEU A 259 -7.42 -6.59 3.95
C LEU A 259 -8.85 -6.60 3.40
N ILE A 260 -9.81 -6.13 4.18
CA ILE A 260 -11.20 -6.03 3.75
C ILE A 260 -11.40 -4.72 2.99
N ASP A 261 -11.86 -4.80 1.75
CA ASP A 261 -12.25 -3.65 0.94
C ASP A 261 -13.77 -3.48 1.00
N GLY A 262 -14.25 -2.76 2.02
CA GLY A 262 -15.67 -2.46 2.21
C GLY A 262 -15.91 -0.99 2.50
N GLU A 263 -17.18 -0.58 2.60
CA GLU A 263 -17.55 0.77 3.01
C GLU A 263 -17.25 0.98 4.49
N GLU A 264 -16.75 2.16 4.86
CA GLU A 264 -16.34 2.48 6.24
C GLU A 264 -17.52 2.39 7.21
N GLU A 265 -18.72 2.78 6.77
CA GLU A 265 -19.94 2.67 7.59
C GLU A 265 -20.30 1.23 7.94
N MET A 266 -19.88 0.27 7.10
CA MET A 266 -20.15 -1.16 7.24
C MET A 266 -19.12 -1.87 8.12
N ILE A 267 -17.95 -1.29 8.40
CA ILE A 267 -16.87 -1.94 9.14
C ILE A 267 -16.65 -1.20 10.45
N LYS A 268 -16.97 -1.84 11.58
CA LYS A 268 -16.65 -1.27 12.91
C LYS A 268 -15.21 -1.57 13.31
N TYR A 269 -14.83 -2.84 13.19
CA TYR A 269 -13.45 -3.28 13.39
C TYR A 269 -13.30 -4.71 12.84
N ILE A 270 -12.05 -5.14 12.66
CA ILE A 270 -11.72 -6.44 12.07
C ILE A 270 -10.80 -7.17 13.03
N LYS A 271 -11.21 -8.37 13.45
CA LYS A 271 -10.35 -9.27 14.23
C LYS A 271 -9.67 -10.23 13.27
N ARG A 272 -8.39 -10.51 13.53
CA ARG A 272 -7.56 -11.39 12.69
C ARG A 272 -7.11 -12.57 13.53
N THR A 273 -7.40 -13.78 13.05
CA THR A 273 -6.80 -15.01 13.56
C THR A 273 -6.01 -15.68 12.44
N PRO A 274 -5.13 -16.66 12.74
CA PRO A 274 -4.33 -17.32 11.71
C PRO A 274 -5.15 -17.98 10.59
N GLU A 275 -6.38 -18.44 10.88
CA GLU A 275 -7.22 -19.17 9.92
C GLU A 275 -8.48 -18.41 9.47
N GLU A 276 -8.83 -17.30 10.13
CA GLU A 276 -10.10 -16.61 9.94
C GLU A 276 -9.95 -15.08 10.07
N LEU A 277 -10.68 -14.35 9.24
CA LEU A 277 -10.95 -12.91 9.44
C LEU A 277 -12.37 -12.75 9.98
N ILE A 278 -12.52 -12.00 11.06
CA ILE A 278 -13.82 -11.72 11.66
C ILE A 278 -14.12 -10.23 11.47
N VAL A 279 -15.06 -9.92 10.59
CA VAL A 279 -15.50 -8.56 10.31
C VAL A 279 -16.71 -8.25 11.17
N VAL A 280 -16.61 -7.20 12.00
CA VAL A 280 -17.73 -6.75 12.82
C VAL A 280 -18.45 -5.61 12.11
N SER A 281 -19.73 -5.83 11.80
CA SER A 281 -20.54 -4.96 10.95
C SER A 281 -21.96 -4.81 11.50
N PRO A 282 -22.65 -3.67 11.29
CA PRO A 282 -24.08 -3.56 11.57
C PRO A 282 -24.95 -4.43 10.63
N GLN A 283 -24.38 -5.05 9.59
CA GLN A 283 -25.13 -5.89 8.67
C GLN A 283 -25.50 -7.25 9.28
N GLU A 284 -26.80 -7.54 9.32
CA GLU A 284 -27.32 -8.80 9.88
C GLU A 284 -27.27 -9.98 8.88
N LYS A 285 -27.27 -9.69 7.57
CA LYS A 285 -27.39 -10.70 6.52
C LYS A 285 -26.01 -11.23 6.11
N SER A 286 -25.93 -12.53 5.84
CA SER A 286 -24.77 -13.12 5.18
C SER A 286 -24.57 -12.46 3.81
N GLY A 287 -23.33 -12.13 3.50
CA GLY A 287 -22.93 -11.58 2.21
C GLY A 287 -21.55 -12.06 1.79
N SER A 288 -21.15 -11.58 0.63
CA SER A 288 -19.77 -11.64 0.17
C SER A 288 -19.04 -10.37 0.57
N TRP A 289 -17.76 -10.51 0.88
CA TRP A 289 -16.86 -9.42 1.20
C TRP A 289 -15.76 -9.36 0.14
N ASN A 290 -15.48 -8.17 -0.38
CA ASN A 290 -14.31 -7.95 -1.22
C ASN A 290 -13.08 -7.87 -0.32
N VAL A 291 -12.04 -8.63 -0.68
CA VAL A 291 -10.82 -8.77 0.12
C VAL A 291 -9.62 -8.61 -0.80
N LEU A 292 -8.69 -7.77 -0.38
CA LEU A 292 -7.36 -7.69 -0.97
C LEU A 292 -6.47 -8.73 -0.28
N LYS A 293 -6.02 -9.72 -1.06
CA LYS A 293 -5.06 -10.75 -0.65
C LYS A 293 -3.66 -10.29 -1.04
N VAL A 294 -2.79 -10.06 -0.05
CA VAL A 294 -1.36 -9.78 -0.24
C VAL A 294 -0.62 -11.12 -0.27
N THR A 295 -0.29 -11.59 -1.47
CA THR A 295 0.37 -12.88 -1.68
C THR A 295 1.84 -12.79 -1.24
N GLN A 296 2.28 -13.78 -0.46
CA GLN A 296 3.67 -13.87 -0.02
C GLN A 296 4.50 -14.62 -1.06
N PRO A 297 5.77 -14.24 -1.26
CA PRO A 297 6.62 -14.89 -2.25
C PRO A 297 6.84 -16.35 -1.88
N VAL A 298 6.59 -17.26 -2.84
CA VAL A 298 6.92 -18.67 -2.68
C VAL A 298 8.41 -18.85 -2.95
N SER A 299 9.13 -19.55 -2.07
CA SER A 299 10.59 -19.78 -2.14
C SER A 299 11.12 -20.45 -3.43
N SER A 300 10.23 -20.81 -4.36
CA SER A 300 10.56 -21.36 -5.66
C SER A 300 10.94 -20.25 -6.65
N LYS A 301 12.26 -20.12 -6.83
CA LYS A 301 12.99 -19.58 -8.00
C LYS A 301 12.27 -18.48 -8.79
N SER A 302 12.81 -17.27 -8.64
CA SER A 302 12.65 -16.13 -9.54
C SER A 302 12.38 -16.60 -10.97
N ALA A 303 11.18 -16.32 -11.48
CA ALA A 303 11.02 -16.14 -12.91
C ALA A 303 12.09 -15.13 -13.36
N ASP A 304 12.68 -15.31 -14.55
CA ASP A 304 13.54 -14.29 -15.16
C ASP A 304 12.67 -13.06 -15.43
N LEU A 305 12.49 -12.21 -14.43
CA LEU A 305 11.79 -10.94 -14.53
C LEU A 305 12.71 -9.97 -15.26
N ALA A 306 12.21 -9.32 -16.32
CA ALA A 306 12.96 -8.32 -17.06
C ALA A 306 13.35 -7.10 -16.21
N TYR A 307 12.58 -6.83 -15.14
CA TYR A 307 12.82 -5.76 -14.19
C TYR A 307 12.92 -6.31 -12.76
N GLU A 308 13.71 -5.63 -11.94
CA GLU A 308 13.92 -6.02 -10.56
C GLU A 308 12.61 -6.06 -9.75
N LEU A 309 12.52 -7.02 -8.84
CA LEU A 309 11.42 -7.10 -7.89
C LEU A 309 11.73 -6.22 -6.68
N ILE A 310 10.99 -5.13 -6.53
CA ILE A 310 11.19 -4.15 -5.47
C ILE A 310 10.11 -4.31 -4.41
N SER A 311 10.43 -4.06 -3.14
CA SER A 311 9.45 -4.16 -2.05
C SER A 311 9.63 -3.09 -0.97
N ASN A 312 8.59 -2.90 -0.16
CA ASN A 312 8.64 -2.12 1.09
C ASN A 312 8.88 -3.01 2.33
N LYS A 313 9.45 -4.21 2.12
CA LYS A 313 9.77 -5.14 3.20
C LYS A 313 10.86 -4.59 4.11
N ARG A 314 10.64 -4.74 5.41
CA ARG A 314 11.61 -4.35 6.44
C ARG A 314 12.57 -5.49 6.73
N LYS A 315 13.80 -5.14 7.07
CA LYS A 315 14.78 -6.09 7.61
C LYS A 315 14.26 -6.59 8.96
N ASN A 316 14.35 -7.89 9.21
CA ASN A 316 14.03 -8.47 10.51
C ASN A 316 15.14 -8.14 11.52
N SER A 317 15.08 -6.94 12.11
CA SER A 317 15.99 -6.52 13.17
C SER A 317 15.33 -6.60 14.55
N PHE A 318 16.08 -7.11 15.52
CA PHE A 318 15.67 -7.13 16.93
C PHE A 318 15.26 -5.73 17.44
N MET A 319 15.95 -4.69 16.99
CA MET A 319 15.64 -3.30 17.38
C MET A 319 14.26 -2.85 16.85
N ASP A 320 13.88 -3.27 15.64
CA ASP A 320 12.58 -2.93 15.05
C ASP A 320 11.43 -3.70 15.70
N ALA A 321 11.66 -4.93 16.17
CA ALA A 321 10.68 -5.68 16.95
C ALA A 321 10.53 -5.11 18.38
N PHE A 322 11.61 -4.58 18.95
CA PHE A 322 11.61 -4.01 20.31
C PHE A 322 10.91 -2.64 20.38
N ILE A 323 11.20 -1.72 19.45
CA ILE A 323 10.56 -0.39 19.42
C ILE A 323 9.07 -0.50 19.05
N ARG A 324 8.65 -1.50 18.26
CA ARG A 324 7.23 -1.80 18.04
C ARG A 324 6.44 -1.98 19.34
N LYS A 325 7.11 -2.43 20.42
CA LYS A 325 6.51 -2.60 21.75
C LYS A 325 6.60 -1.35 22.64
N GLN A 326 7.33 -0.31 22.22
CA GLN A 326 7.50 0.92 22.99
C GLN A 326 6.91 2.13 22.23
N ALA A 327 5.95 2.81 22.86
CA ALA A 327 5.31 4.02 22.33
C ALA A 327 6.18 5.29 22.43
N ILE A 328 7.50 5.17 22.62
CA ILE A 328 8.38 6.31 22.82
C ILE A 328 8.95 6.75 21.47
N THR A 329 8.51 7.91 20.99
CA THR A 329 9.08 8.54 19.79
C THR A 329 10.41 9.22 20.14
N VAL A 330 11.54 8.61 19.79
CA VAL A 330 12.87 9.21 19.95
C VAL A 330 13.20 10.02 18.69
N ARG A 331 13.21 11.36 18.78
CA ARG A 331 13.54 12.23 17.64
C ARG A 331 15.01 12.61 17.64
N ALA A 332 15.87 11.72 17.13
CA ALA A 332 17.32 11.91 17.04
C ALA A 332 17.87 11.53 15.65
N LYS A 333 19.07 12.01 15.30
CA LYS A 333 19.76 11.62 14.05
C LYS A 333 19.88 10.10 13.91
N GLY A 334 20.13 9.40 15.02
CA GLY A 334 20.16 7.93 15.06
C GLY A 334 18.83 7.26 14.72
N GLU A 335 17.70 7.89 15.02
CA GLU A 335 16.38 7.37 14.64
C GLU A 335 16.12 7.55 13.14
N ILE A 336 16.52 8.70 12.57
CA ILE A 336 16.44 8.93 11.12
C ILE A 336 17.29 7.90 10.37
N SER A 337 18.53 7.66 10.83
CA SER A 337 19.39 6.60 10.29
C SER A 337 18.77 5.22 10.43
N ARG A 338 18.14 4.91 11.57
CA ARG A 338 17.48 3.61 11.78
C ARG A 338 16.32 3.41 10.79
N ILE A 339 15.44 4.41 10.64
CA ILE A 339 14.31 4.35 9.69
C ILE A 339 14.85 4.17 8.27
N ALA A 340 15.84 4.98 7.87
CA ALA A 340 16.48 4.88 6.58
C ALA A 340 17.11 3.51 6.30
N CYS A 341 17.65 2.83 7.32
CA CYS A 341 18.27 1.51 7.15
C CYS A 341 17.30 0.33 7.36
N SER A 342 16.04 0.58 7.73
CA SER A 342 15.10 -0.45 8.17
C SER A 342 14.52 -1.31 7.03
N PHE A 343 14.71 -0.93 5.77
CA PHE A 343 14.15 -1.62 4.61
C PHE A 343 15.18 -2.49 3.88
N GLU A 344 14.74 -3.57 3.24
CA GLU A 344 15.60 -4.41 2.41
C GLU A 344 16.15 -3.65 1.19
N ALA A 345 15.36 -2.72 0.63
CA ALA A 345 15.69 -1.90 -0.53
C ALA A 345 16.78 -0.83 -0.28
N THR A 346 17.34 -0.75 0.93
CA THR A 346 18.26 0.34 1.34
C THR A 346 19.68 -0.16 1.53
N GLN A 347 20.01 -1.33 0.97
CA GLN A 347 21.35 -1.90 1.07
C GLN A 347 22.39 -0.99 0.40
N ASP A 348 21.99 -0.30 -0.66
CA ASP A 348 22.83 0.60 -1.44
C ASP A 348 22.76 2.07 -1.02
N PHE A 349 22.01 2.40 0.04
CA PHE A 349 21.81 3.77 0.49
C PHE A 349 22.35 3.98 1.91
N GLU A 350 23.27 4.93 2.06
CA GLU A 350 23.83 5.35 3.35
C GLU A 350 23.50 6.81 3.64
N LEU A 351 22.86 7.09 4.77
CA LEU A 351 22.56 8.45 5.21
C LEU A 351 23.83 9.11 5.79
N GLU A 352 24.37 10.11 5.07
CA GLU A 352 25.57 10.83 5.51
C GLU A 352 25.23 11.99 6.44
N HIS A 353 24.26 12.80 6.02
CA HIS A 353 24.00 14.10 6.65
C HIS A 353 22.51 14.43 6.74
N VAL A 354 22.15 15.18 7.77
CA VAL A 354 20.80 15.67 8.03
C VAL A 354 20.92 17.16 8.38
N GLU A 355 20.27 18.02 7.61
CA GLU A 355 20.28 19.48 7.82
C GLU A 355 18.85 20.01 7.89
N ILE A 356 18.60 20.95 8.79
CA ILE A 356 17.33 21.69 8.83
C ILE A 356 17.61 23.10 8.32
N LYS A 357 16.90 23.50 7.27
CA LYS A 357 17.01 24.81 6.63
C LYS A 357 15.66 25.51 6.60
N GLU A 358 15.70 26.84 6.62
CA GLU A 358 14.55 27.65 6.20
C GLU A 358 14.33 27.46 4.68
N GLN A 359 13.11 27.66 4.19
CA GLN A 359 12.74 27.40 2.78
C GLN A 359 13.65 28.19 1.81
N GLU A 360 14.67 27.52 1.26
CA GLU A 360 15.48 28.01 0.14
C GLU A 360 15.53 26.96 -0.99
N GLY A 361 14.60 27.12 -1.94
CA GLY A 361 14.90 27.42 -3.34
C GLY A 361 15.82 26.51 -4.17
N LYS A 362 15.93 25.20 -3.90
CA LYS A 362 16.48 24.25 -4.88
C LYS A 362 15.41 23.30 -5.41
N ALA A 363 15.56 22.91 -6.69
CA ALA A 363 14.74 21.85 -7.26
C ALA A 363 14.97 20.56 -6.48
N THR A 364 13.87 19.95 -6.01
CA THR A 364 13.92 18.69 -5.26
C THR A 364 14.32 17.54 -6.18
N GLU A 365 15.21 16.66 -5.70
CA GLU A 365 15.56 15.41 -6.37
C GLU A 365 14.59 14.28 -6.02
N THR A 366 13.74 14.49 -5.01
CA THR A 366 12.70 13.55 -4.58
C THR A 366 11.30 14.11 -4.81
N TYR A 367 10.34 13.19 -4.82
CA TYR A 367 8.92 13.47 -4.82
C TYR A 367 8.23 12.75 -3.66
N ASP A 368 7.00 13.17 -3.35
CA ASP A 368 6.20 12.56 -2.31
C ASP A 368 5.48 11.31 -2.85
N MET A 369 5.70 10.17 -2.21
CA MET A 369 5.03 8.90 -2.53
C MET A 369 3.67 8.76 -1.83
N ASN A 370 3.37 9.62 -0.85
CA ASN A 370 2.12 9.63 -0.09
C ASN A 370 1.40 10.98 -0.17
N PRO A 371 1.18 11.57 -1.36
CA PRO A 371 0.58 12.91 -1.48
C PRO A 371 -0.85 12.98 -0.93
N PHE A 372 -1.51 11.84 -0.77
CA PHE A 372 -2.85 11.69 -0.19
C PHE A 372 -2.85 11.76 1.36
N ILE A 373 -1.69 11.66 2.02
CA ILE A 373 -1.57 11.78 3.48
C ILE A 373 -1.30 13.24 3.83
N SER A 374 -2.35 14.02 4.06
CA SER A 374 -2.21 15.42 4.43
C SER A 374 -2.32 15.64 5.95
N ASP A 375 -1.41 16.45 6.50
CA ASP A 375 -1.52 16.96 7.87
C ASP A 375 -2.48 18.15 7.87
N HIS A 376 -3.79 17.87 7.99
CA HIS A 376 -4.84 18.90 8.04
C HIS A 376 -4.69 19.92 9.18
N VAL A 377 -3.77 19.69 10.13
CA VAL A 377 -3.55 20.56 11.30
C VAL A 377 -2.48 21.62 11.04
N ARG A 378 -1.51 21.37 10.13
CA ARG A 378 -0.36 22.27 9.92
C ARG A 378 -0.29 22.79 8.50
N SER A 379 -0.14 24.11 8.37
CA SER A 379 0.14 24.77 7.08
C SER A 379 1.50 24.33 6.54
N GLU A 380 1.53 23.78 5.31
CA GLU A 380 2.78 23.35 4.66
C GLU A 380 3.76 24.50 4.40
N LYS A 381 3.25 25.73 4.28
CA LYS A 381 4.05 26.91 3.96
C LYS A 381 4.97 27.34 5.11
N ASP A 382 4.65 26.94 6.34
CA ASP A 382 5.39 27.33 7.54
C ASP A 382 6.39 26.26 8.00
N LYS A 383 6.48 25.12 7.29
CA LYS A 383 7.38 24.02 7.65
C LYS A 383 8.81 24.31 7.20
N LYS A 384 9.77 24.09 8.12
CA LYS A 384 11.20 24.06 7.79
C LYS A 384 11.50 22.83 6.94
N VAL A 385 12.54 22.93 6.10
CA VAL A 385 12.96 21.84 5.24
C VAL A 385 14.01 20.99 5.95
N MET A 386 13.76 19.69 6.10
CA MET A 386 14.76 18.70 6.54
C MET A 386 15.40 18.08 5.30
N LYS A 387 16.64 18.47 5.00
CA LYS A 387 17.43 17.89 3.92
C LYS A 387 18.18 16.66 4.40
N LEU A 388 17.97 15.56 3.69
CA LEU A 388 18.56 14.26 3.95
C LEU A 388 19.53 13.95 2.81
N ARG A 389 20.82 13.90 3.10
CA ARG A 389 21.85 13.60 2.09
C ARG A 389 22.25 12.13 2.18
N PHE A 390 22.14 11.43 1.05
CA PHE A 390 22.43 10.01 0.93
C PHE A 390 23.58 9.75 -0.05
N ARG A 391 24.44 8.81 0.31
CA ARG A 391 25.34 8.16 -0.65
C ARG A 391 24.65 6.93 -1.21
N ALA A 392 24.61 6.82 -2.53
CA ALA A 392 24.11 5.65 -3.23
C ALA A 392 25.27 4.91 -3.94
N SER A 393 25.37 3.59 -3.77
CA SER A 393 26.29 2.74 -4.55
C SER A 393 25.69 2.29 -5.88
N ASP A 394 24.36 2.25 -5.97
CA ASP A 394 23.63 1.85 -7.16
C ASP A 394 23.49 3.01 -8.16
N ASN A 395 23.64 2.69 -9.45
CA ASN A 395 23.46 3.62 -10.56
C ASN A 395 22.30 3.22 -11.49
N SER A 396 21.33 2.47 -10.97
CA SER A 396 20.11 2.13 -11.68
C SER A 396 19.25 3.36 -11.96
N PHE A 397 18.35 3.24 -12.93
CA PHE A 397 17.39 4.29 -13.29
C PHE A 397 16.28 4.50 -12.24
N ILE A 398 16.23 3.67 -11.18
CA ILE A 398 15.25 3.74 -10.09
C ILE A 398 15.82 4.35 -8.80
N ARG A 399 17.10 4.74 -8.78
CA ARG A 399 17.78 5.23 -7.57
C ARG A 399 17.07 6.41 -6.90
N HIS A 400 16.61 7.40 -7.67
CA HIS A 400 15.91 8.57 -7.15
C HIS A 400 14.49 8.23 -6.66
N ASP A 401 13.90 7.16 -7.22
CA ASP A 401 12.62 6.65 -6.77
C ASP A 401 12.74 5.91 -5.43
N ILE A 402 13.79 5.11 -5.23
CA ILE A 402 14.09 4.48 -3.93
C ILE A 402 14.41 5.57 -2.88
N LEU A 403 15.17 6.60 -3.26
CA LEU A 403 15.40 7.76 -2.41
C LEU A 403 14.08 8.44 -2.01
N SER A 404 13.17 8.63 -2.96
CA SER A 404 11.84 9.22 -2.72
C SER A 404 10.99 8.36 -1.79
N PHE A 405 11.06 7.03 -1.90
CA PHE A 405 10.46 6.10 -0.96
C PHE A 405 10.99 6.30 0.47
N LEU A 406 12.32 6.37 0.65
CA LEU A 406 12.94 6.58 1.96
C LEU A 406 12.55 7.90 2.60
N VAL A 407 12.59 8.98 1.81
CA VAL A 407 12.22 10.32 2.29
C VAL A 407 10.73 10.36 2.65
N SER A 408 9.86 9.70 1.89
CA SER A 408 8.42 9.61 2.19
C SER A 408 8.13 8.81 3.47
N GLU A 409 8.89 7.73 3.73
CA GLU A 409 8.81 7.02 5.00
C GLU A 409 9.24 7.91 6.17
N ILE A 410 10.36 8.62 6.06
CA ILE A 410 10.84 9.54 7.10
C ILE A 410 9.84 10.68 7.32
N GLN A 411 9.23 11.20 6.26
CA GLN A 411 8.21 12.27 6.32
C GLN A 411 7.03 11.91 7.23
N MET A 412 6.61 10.64 7.27
CA MET A 412 5.53 10.19 8.17
C MET A 412 5.92 10.26 9.66
N TYR A 413 7.19 10.08 10.00
CA TYR A 413 7.68 10.17 11.38
C TYR A 413 7.96 11.60 11.83
N PHE A 414 8.19 12.51 10.87
CA PHE A 414 8.57 13.91 11.12
C PHE A 414 7.62 14.91 10.42
N PRO A 415 6.31 14.91 10.76
CA PRO A 415 5.31 15.74 10.08
C PRO A 415 5.52 17.25 10.27
N GLU A 416 6.31 17.66 11.28
CA GLU A 416 6.66 19.06 11.50
C GLU A 416 7.61 19.66 10.44
N TYR A 417 8.31 18.82 9.67
CA TYR A 417 9.25 19.24 8.63
C TYR A 417 8.73 18.86 7.25
N LYS A 418 9.23 19.55 6.22
CA LYS A 418 9.18 19.09 4.84
C LYS A 418 10.48 18.34 4.54
N CYS A 419 10.42 17.04 4.35
CA CYS A 419 11.61 16.21 4.10
C CYS A 419 11.97 16.23 2.61
N GLU A 420 13.24 16.45 2.30
CA GLU A 420 13.78 16.45 0.92
C GLU A 420 15.04 15.60 0.88
N GLY A 421 15.18 14.75 -0.12
CA GLY A 421 16.38 13.94 -0.34
C GLY A 421 17.29 14.56 -1.40
N GLU A 422 18.60 14.43 -1.21
CA GLU A 422 19.63 14.69 -2.23
C GLU A 422 20.68 13.57 -2.23
N LEU A 423 21.21 13.24 -3.41
CA LEU A 423 22.35 12.32 -3.53
C LEU A 423 23.67 13.10 -3.45
N SER A 424 24.67 12.50 -2.80
CA SER A 424 26.03 13.06 -2.62
C SER A 424 26.91 12.99 -3.87
#